data_AF-A0A5E7VTT8-F1
#
_entry.id   AF-A0A5E7VTT8-F1
#
_cell.length_a   1.000
_cell.length_b   1.000
_cell.length_c   1.000
_cell.angle_alpha   90.00
_cell.angle_beta   90.00
_cell.angle_gamma   90.00
#
_symmetry.space_group_name_H-M   'P 1'
#
loop_
_entity.id
_entity.type
_entity.pdbx_description
1 polymer ?
#
loop_
_entity_poly.entity_id
_entity_poly.type
_entity_poly.pdbx_seq_one_letter_code
_entity_poly.pdbx_strand_id
1 'polypeptide(L)' 'MMPALRAEPRAKVNELHAVGVASGGTDEGKPGIREAYTDDFYVAYLRDPMGNKIAVFFKG' A
#
# COMPACT_ATOMS: atom_id res chain seq x y z
N MET A 1 -13.46 8.13 -1.96
CA MET A 1 -12.94 7.13 -2.93
C MET A 1 -11.58 6.66 -2.45
N MET A 2 -11.22 5.39 -2.60
CA MET A 2 -9.91 4.86 -2.19
C MET A 2 -9.19 4.32 -3.44
N PRO A 3 -8.26 5.06 -4.04
CA PRO A 3 -7.48 4.54 -5.15
C PRO A 3 -6.62 3.35 -4.70
N ALA A 4 -6.67 2.27 -5.48
CA ALA A 4 -5.85 1.09 -5.31
C ALA A 4 -4.88 0.96 -6.48
N LEU A 5 -3.59 1.06 -6.19
CA LEU A 5 -2.51 1.01 -7.16
C LEU A 5 -1.89 -0.38 -7.14
N ARG A 6 -1.94 -1.07 -8.28
CA ARG A 6 -1.23 -2.35 -8.45
C ARG A 6 0.26 -2.06 -8.64
N ALA A 7 1.11 -2.76 -7.89
CA ALA A 7 2.56 -2.68 -7.98
C ALA A 7 3.13 -4.10 -8.06
N GLU A 8 4.12 -4.31 -8.92
CA GLU A 8 4.81 -5.59 -9.08
C GLU A 8 6.32 -5.37 -9.05
N PRO A 9 7.11 -6.19 -8.33
CA PRO A 9 6.74 -7.31 -7.44
C PRO A 9 6.36 -6.84 -6.01
N ARG A 10 6.20 -7.77 -5.04
CA ARG A 10 5.95 -7.45 -3.60
C ARG A 10 6.90 -6.36 -3.05
N ALA A 11 8.17 -6.38 -3.44
CA ALA A 11 9.15 -5.38 -3.04
C ALA A 11 8.76 -3.94 -3.46
N LYS A 12 8.04 -3.80 -4.58
CA LYS A 12 7.57 -2.50 -5.06
C LYS A 12 6.48 -1.90 -4.18
N VAL A 13 5.66 -2.74 -3.54
CA VAL A 13 4.69 -2.28 -2.53
C VAL A 13 5.42 -1.64 -1.34
N ASN A 14 6.53 -2.24 -0.90
CA ASN A 14 7.35 -1.69 0.20
C ASN A 14 7.98 -0.36 -0.18
N GLU A 15 8.57 -0.29 -1.37
CA GLU A 15 9.22 0.93 -1.87
C GLU A 15 8.21 2.06 -2.00
N LEU A 16 7.05 1.83 -2.61
CA LEU A 16 6.02 2.84 -2.80
C LEU A 16 5.41 3.30 -1.48
N HIS A 17 5.20 2.39 -0.53
CA HIS A 17 4.74 2.77 0.82
C HIS A 17 5.78 3.64 1.53
N ALA A 18 7.05 3.22 1.53
CA ALA A 18 8.13 3.97 2.16
C ALA A 18 8.33 5.37 1.54
N VAL A 19 8.33 5.46 0.21
CA VAL A 19 8.43 6.73 -0.52
C VAL A 19 7.20 7.61 -0.23
N GLY A 20 6.00 7.04 -0.22
CA GLY A 20 4.77 7.79 0.06
C GLY A 20 4.77 8.38 1.47
N VAL A 21 5.20 7.62 2.48
CA VAL A 21 5.35 8.12 3.85
C VAL A 21 6.45 9.19 3.94
N ALA A 22 7.62 8.95 3.31
CA ALA A 22 8.70 9.93 3.27
C ALA A 22 8.32 11.25 2.56
N SER A 23 7.37 11.19 1.64
CA SER A 23 6.86 12.35 0.88
C SER A 23 5.77 13.15 1.62
N GLY A 24 5.56 12.86 2.91
CA GLY A 24 4.56 13.53 3.75
C GLY A 24 3.24 12.79 3.89
N GLY A 25 3.16 11.57 3.35
CA GLY A 25 2.06 10.66 3.65
C GLY A 25 2.13 10.10 5.07
N THR A 26 1.00 9.61 5.57
CA THR A 26 0.92 8.97 6.90
C THR A 26 0.69 7.47 6.73
N ASP A 27 1.45 6.65 7.46
CA ASP A 27 1.23 5.19 7.47
C ASP A 27 -0.15 4.87 8.07
N GLU A 28 -0.97 4.10 7.35
CA GLU A 28 -2.25 3.57 7.84
C GLU A 28 -2.29 2.03 7.75
N GLY A 29 -1.16 1.39 7.44
CA GLY A 29 -1.08 -0.04 7.32
C GLY A 29 0.18 -0.46 6.61
N LYS A 30 1.17 -0.93 7.37
CA LYS A 30 2.43 -1.43 6.84
C LYS A 30 2.22 -2.52 5.78
N PRO A 31 3.10 -2.59 4.78
CA PRO A 31 3.08 -3.64 3.78
C PRO A 31 3.04 -5.04 4.41
N GLY A 32 2.13 -5.88 3.94
CA GLY A 32 2.00 -7.24 4.44
C GLY A 32 0.94 -8.04 3.70
N ILE A 33 0.96 -9.36 3.93
CA ILE A 33 -0.11 -10.26 3.47
C ILE A 33 -1.35 -9.95 4.30
N ARG A 34 -2.51 -10.03 3.64
CA ARG A 34 -3.81 -9.93 4.29
C ARG A 34 -4.58 -11.22 4.00
N GLU A 35 -4.43 -12.18 4.91
CA GLU A 35 -5.05 -13.51 4.86
C GLU A 35 -6.58 -13.43 4.72
N ALA A 36 -7.19 -12.35 5.21
CA ALA A 36 -8.62 -12.10 5.07
C ALA A 36 -9.11 -11.90 3.61
N TYR A 37 -8.22 -11.64 2.65
CA TYR A 37 -8.59 -11.48 1.23
C TYR A 37 -8.26 -12.74 0.42
N THR A 38 -6.99 -13.13 0.38
CA THR A 38 -6.46 -14.36 -0.26
C THR A 38 -5.00 -14.54 0.19
N ASP A 39 -4.47 -15.77 0.15
CA ASP A 39 -3.11 -16.11 0.61
C ASP A 39 -1.98 -15.29 -0.05
N ASP A 40 -2.20 -14.78 -1.26
CA ASP A 40 -1.18 -14.03 -2.03
C ASP A 40 -1.42 -12.52 -2.14
N PHE A 41 -2.41 -11.98 -1.43
CA PHE A 41 -2.71 -10.55 -1.50
C PHE A 41 -1.79 -9.76 -0.56
N TYR A 42 -0.77 -9.14 -1.15
CA TYR A 42 0.20 -8.31 -0.44
C TYR A 42 -0.16 -6.83 -0.61
N VAL A 43 -0.42 -6.10 0.48
CA VAL A 43 -0.93 -4.72 0.41
C VAL A 43 -0.37 -3.84 1.53
N ALA A 44 -0.23 -2.56 1.21
CA ALA A 44 0.08 -1.47 2.13
C ALA A 44 -0.96 -0.36 2.01
N TYR A 45 -1.16 0.40 3.08
CA TYR A 45 -2.07 1.53 3.14
C TYR A 45 -1.35 2.76 3.69
N LEU A 46 -1.64 3.91 3.09
CA LEU A 46 -1.17 5.21 3.54
C LEU A 46 -2.23 6.27 3.27
N ARG A 47 -2.13 7.39 3.97
CA ARG A 47 -2.84 8.62 3.62
C ARG A 47 -1.91 9.58 2.91
N ASP A 48 -2.40 10.24 1.87
CA ASP A 48 -1.71 11.39 1.29
C ASP A 48 -1.86 12.63 2.19
N PRO A 49 -1.13 13.73 1.91
CA PRO A 49 -1.25 14.98 2.68
C PRO A 49 -2.64 15.63 2.65
N MET A 50 -3.48 15.27 1.68
CA MET A 50 -4.87 15.73 1.59
C MET A 50 -5.83 14.83 2.39
N GLY A 51 -5.32 13.78 3.03
CA GLY A 51 -6.08 12.82 3.83
C GLY A 51 -6.74 11.69 3.02
N ASN A 52 -6.48 11.59 1.71
CA ASN A 52 -7.01 10.50 0.89
C ASN A 52 -6.33 9.18 1.26
N LYS A 53 -7.15 8.15 1.46
CA LYS A 53 -6.63 6.80 1.69
C LYS A 53 -6.18 6.18 0.37
N ILE A 54 -4.94 5.73 0.32
CA ILE A 54 -4.33 5.07 -0.83
C ILE A 54 -4.00 3.63 -0.42
N ALA A 55 -4.31 2.69 -1.32
CA ALA A 55 -3.87 1.30 -1.21
C ALA A 55 -2.83 1.01 -2.30
N VAL A 56 -1.73 0.36 -1.93
CA VAL A 56 -0.75 -0.16 -2.88
C VAL A 56 -0.68 -1.67 -2.69
N PHE A 57 -0.94 -2.44 -3.74
CA PHE A 57 -1.04 -3.89 -3.62
C PHE A 57 -0.30 -4.64 -4.73
N PHE A 58 0.14 -5.84 -4.41
CA PHE A 58 0.62 -6.85 -5.34
C PHE A 58 -0.27 -8.09 -5.20
N LYS A 59 -0.77 -8.57 -6.33
CA LYS A 59 -1.41 -9.88 -6.45
C LYS A 59 -0.67 -10.65 -7.53
N GLY A 60 0.01 -11.72 -7.09
CA GLY A 60 0.63 -12.71 -7.96
C GLY A 60 -0.40 -13.61 -8.62
#